data_AF-K2D2H1-F1
#
_entry.id   AF-K2D2H1-F1
#
_cell.length_a   1.000
_cell.length_b   1.000
_cell.length_c   1.000
_cell.angle_alpha   90.00
_cell.angle_beta   90.00
_cell.angle_gamma   90.00
#
_symmetry.space_group_name_H-M   'P 1'
#
loop_
_entity.id
_entity.type
_entity.pdbx_description
1 polymer ?
#
loop_
_entity_poly.entity_id
_entity_poly.type
_entity_poly.pdbx_seq_one_letter_code
_entity_poly.pdbx_strand_id
1 'polypeptide(L)'
;MSIQKLWEYFSKQDLEKALTVFESLSYSEKIAVFSDLFQKSAFARNPMIISILYRELHDGKTFDDFHKAWFPPKQHCHEIEKGGEIFQQVFPAPTRVYNAVNMSNPNEILSVGFTWIDSEAQGNQMMEYSAQAGLDKLNQERHDNIDQVAKKVSSTMYELKSSDNLGVPFQVVK
;
A
#
# COMPACT_ATOMS: atom_id res chain seq x y z
N MET A 1 21.48 25.02 -1.75
CA MET A 1 21.15 23.58 -1.60
C MET A 1 19.93 23.28 -2.48
N SER A 2 19.73 22.05 -2.96
CA SER A 2 18.64 21.73 -3.88
C SER A 2 17.44 21.08 -3.17
N ILE A 3 16.24 21.23 -3.74
CA ILE A 3 15.02 20.52 -3.35
C ILE A 3 15.25 19.00 -3.29
N GLN A 4 16.09 18.45 -4.18
CA GLN A 4 16.43 17.02 -4.16
C GLN A 4 17.06 16.57 -2.83
N LYS A 5 17.98 17.36 -2.26
CA LYS A 5 18.60 17.03 -0.96
C LYS A 5 17.60 17.09 0.19
N LEU A 6 16.62 18.00 0.11
CA LEU A 6 15.52 18.03 1.08
C LEU A 6 14.79 16.69 1.07
N TRP A 7 14.41 16.20 -0.11
CA TRP A 7 13.69 14.93 -0.22
C TRP A 7 14.52 13.72 0.18
N GLU A 8 15.82 13.71 -0.09
CA GLU A 8 16.74 12.67 0.37
C GLU A 8 16.80 12.57 1.90
N TYR A 9 16.93 13.70 2.61
CA TYR A 9 16.92 13.70 4.08
C TYR A 9 15.54 13.42 4.66
N PHE A 10 14.50 14.04 4.11
CA PHE A 10 13.12 13.87 4.55
C PHE A 10 12.67 12.40 4.46
N SER A 11 13.01 11.71 3.37
CA SER A 11 12.68 10.28 3.17
C SER A 11 13.41 9.35 4.13
N LYS A 12 14.57 9.76 4.65
CA LYS A 12 15.35 9.03 5.67
C LYS A 12 14.97 9.40 7.11
N GLN A 13 13.94 10.24 7.29
CA GLN A 13 13.51 10.77 8.59
C GLN A 13 14.62 11.59 9.31
N ASP A 14 15.61 12.10 8.58
CA ASP A 14 16.63 13.01 9.10
C ASP A 14 16.07 14.45 9.07
N LEU A 15 15.13 14.71 10.00
CA LEU A 15 14.32 15.93 9.99
C LEU A 15 15.15 17.20 10.25
N GLU A 16 16.21 17.11 11.04
CA GLU A 16 17.11 18.25 11.30
C GLU A 16 17.83 18.69 10.03
N LYS A 17 18.39 17.74 9.26
CA LYS A 17 19.04 18.07 7.98
C LYS A 17 18.03 18.49 6.92
N ALA A 18 16.86 17.87 6.87
CA ALA A 18 15.78 18.27 5.97
C ALA A 18 15.35 19.72 6.24
N LEU A 19 15.18 20.10 7.51
CA LEU A 19 14.84 21.46 7.93
C LEU A 19 15.94 22.46 7.58
N THR A 20 17.20 22.11 7.86
CA THR A 20 18.35 22.95 7.48
C THR A 20 18.38 23.23 5.98
N VAL A 21 18.12 22.20 5.15
CA VAL A 21 18.02 22.39 3.69
C VAL A 21 16.83 23.30 3.37
N PHE A 22 15.66 23.04 3.95
CA PHE A 22 14.44 23.82 3.71
C PHE A 22 14.62 25.30 4.01
N GLU A 23 15.23 25.65 5.13
CA GLU A 23 15.48 27.04 5.54
C GLU A 23 16.34 27.79 4.51
N SER A 24 17.31 27.10 3.91
CA SER A 24 18.21 27.64 2.90
C SER A 24 17.59 27.85 1.50
N LEU A 25 16.38 27.32 1.26
CA LEU A 25 15.68 27.46 -0.01
C LEU A 25 15.14 28.89 -0.21
N SER A 26 15.08 29.33 -1.47
CA SER A 26 14.38 30.56 -1.84
C SER A 26 12.87 30.46 -1.58
N TYR A 27 12.18 31.61 -1.57
CA TYR A 27 10.73 31.62 -1.38
C TYR A 27 9.99 30.79 -2.44
N SER A 28 10.35 30.91 -3.72
CA SER A 28 9.74 30.12 -4.80
C SER A 28 9.98 28.62 -4.64
N GLU A 29 11.17 28.21 -4.21
CA GLU A 29 11.48 26.81 -3.94
C GLU A 29 10.72 26.26 -2.73
N LYS A 30 10.53 27.06 -1.68
CA LYS A 30 9.69 26.69 -0.52
C LYS A 30 8.23 26.49 -0.95
N ILE A 31 7.70 27.37 -1.79
CA ILE A 31 6.36 27.21 -2.38
C ILE A 31 6.28 25.94 -3.22
N ALA A 32 7.32 25.62 -4.00
CA ALA A 32 7.37 24.37 -4.76
C ALA A 32 7.35 23.14 -3.84
N VAL A 33 8.10 23.15 -2.74
CA VAL A 33 8.08 22.07 -1.72
C VAL A 33 6.70 21.93 -1.08
N PHE A 34 6.04 23.04 -0.70
CA PHE A 34 4.69 22.98 -0.13
C PHE A 34 3.65 22.50 -1.14
N SER A 35 3.76 22.93 -2.39
CA SER A 35 2.90 22.43 -3.47
C SER A 35 3.09 20.93 -3.65
N ASP A 36 4.33 20.45 -3.70
CA ASP A 36 4.64 19.03 -3.84
C ASP A 36 4.19 18.21 -2.61
N LEU A 37 4.35 18.74 -1.39
CA LEU A 37 3.78 18.15 -0.17
C LEU A 37 2.25 18.07 -0.26
N PHE A 38 1.59 19.13 -0.70
CA PHE A 38 0.14 19.15 -0.85
C PHE A 38 -0.31 18.12 -1.89
N GLN A 39 0.31 18.11 -3.08
CA GLN A 39 0.00 17.15 -4.16
C GLN A 39 0.26 15.72 -3.69
N LYS A 40 1.42 15.41 -3.10
CA LYS A 40 1.70 14.10 -2.51
C LYS A 40 0.69 13.74 -1.43
N SER A 41 0.31 14.68 -0.56
CA SER A 41 -0.67 14.44 0.49
C SER A 41 -2.10 14.30 -0.03
N ALA A 42 -2.43 14.85 -1.20
CA ALA A 42 -3.75 14.83 -1.82
C ALA A 42 -3.92 13.59 -2.71
N PHE A 43 -2.92 13.28 -3.53
CA PHE A 43 -2.86 12.07 -4.35
C PHE A 43 -2.59 10.81 -3.53
N ALA A 44 -1.89 10.88 -2.39
CA ALA A 44 -1.78 9.74 -1.48
C ALA A 44 -3.07 9.44 -0.68
N ARG A 45 -4.12 10.27 -0.76
CA ARG A 45 -5.37 9.99 -0.02
C ARG A 45 -6.17 8.88 -0.67
N ASN A 46 -6.18 8.87 -2.00
CA ASN A 46 -7.13 8.08 -2.76
C ASN A 46 -6.36 7.03 -3.58
N PRO A 47 -6.55 5.74 -3.29
CA PRO A 47 -6.01 4.68 -4.13
C PRO A 47 -6.68 4.72 -5.50
N MET A 48 -5.95 4.33 -6.55
CA MET A 48 -6.54 4.21 -7.88
C MET A 48 -7.30 2.89 -8.03
N ILE A 49 -6.75 1.82 -7.44
CA ILE A 49 -7.31 0.47 -7.52
C ILE A 49 -7.68 -0.01 -6.13
N ILE A 50 -8.89 -0.57 -6.01
CA ILE A 50 -9.35 -1.33 -4.85
C ILE A 50 -9.49 -2.78 -5.27
N SER A 51 -8.76 -3.69 -4.63
CA SER A 51 -8.99 -5.13 -4.76
C SER A 51 -9.81 -5.63 -3.58
N ILE A 52 -10.86 -6.39 -3.87
CA ILE A 52 -11.68 -7.07 -2.86
C ILE A 52 -11.53 -8.56 -3.09
N LEU A 53 -10.98 -9.25 -2.10
CA LEU A 53 -10.88 -10.70 -2.10
C LEU A 53 -11.70 -11.24 -0.95
N TYR A 54 -12.54 -12.21 -1.28
CA TYR A 54 -13.38 -12.90 -0.33
C TYR A 54 -13.01 -14.38 -0.31
N ARG A 55 -12.73 -14.87 0.89
CA ARG A 55 -12.29 -16.24 1.13
C ARG A 55 -13.02 -16.83 2.32
N GLU A 56 -13.13 -18.14 2.32
CA GLU A 56 -13.70 -18.89 3.43
C GLU A 56 -12.67 -19.91 3.91
N LEU A 57 -12.36 -19.90 5.19
CA LEU A 57 -11.46 -20.83 5.85
C LEU A 57 -11.99 -22.26 5.73
N HIS A 58 -11.09 -23.22 5.55
CA HIS A 58 -11.43 -24.63 5.67
C HIS A 58 -11.73 -25.00 7.12
N ASP A 59 -12.41 -26.13 7.33
CA ASP A 59 -12.76 -26.61 8.66
C ASP A 59 -11.52 -26.70 9.59
N GLY A 60 -11.64 -26.08 10.76
CA GLY A 60 -10.58 -26.05 11.78
C GLY A 60 -9.41 -25.10 11.49
N LYS A 61 -9.45 -24.31 10.40
CA LYS A 61 -8.46 -23.26 10.13
C LYS A 61 -8.84 -21.93 10.77
N THR A 62 -7.83 -21.10 11.01
CA THR A 62 -7.96 -19.80 11.67
C THR A 62 -7.50 -18.65 10.77
N PHE A 63 -7.84 -17.41 11.16
CA PHE A 63 -7.32 -16.21 10.50
C PHE A 63 -5.78 -16.18 10.52
N ASP A 64 -5.14 -16.61 11.61
CA ASP A 64 -3.68 -16.63 11.71
C ASP A 64 -3.05 -17.62 10.72
N ASP A 65 -3.71 -18.76 10.47
CA ASP A 65 -3.26 -19.72 9.44
C ASP A 65 -3.33 -19.09 8.05
N PHE A 66 -4.44 -18.42 7.75
CA PHE A 66 -4.59 -17.64 6.51
C PHE A 66 -3.54 -16.54 6.41
N HIS A 67 -3.33 -15.75 7.46
CA HIS A 67 -2.41 -14.62 7.43
C HIS A 67 -0.97 -15.07 7.20
N LYS A 68 -0.55 -16.18 7.82
CA LYS A 68 0.75 -16.80 7.55
C LYS A 68 0.89 -17.26 6.11
N ALA A 69 -0.14 -17.90 5.54
CA ALA A 69 -0.15 -18.35 4.16
C ALA A 69 -0.22 -17.18 3.14
N TRP A 70 -0.77 -16.04 3.55
CA TRP A 70 -0.95 -14.86 2.70
C TRP A 70 0.37 -14.20 2.29
N PHE A 71 1.38 -14.25 3.16
CA PHE A 71 2.68 -13.64 2.89
C PHE A 71 3.50 -14.49 1.90
N PRO A 72 4.14 -13.86 0.90
CA PRO A 72 5.15 -14.54 0.11
C PRO A 72 6.34 -14.96 1.01
N PRO A 73 7.10 -15.99 0.63
CA PRO A 73 8.29 -16.40 1.36
C PRO A 73 9.23 -15.22 1.64
N LYS A 74 9.75 -15.12 2.87
CA LYS A 74 10.55 -13.99 3.36
C LYS A 74 11.70 -13.60 2.42
N GLN A 75 12.36 -14.56 1.78
CA GLN A 75 13.47 -14.29 0.86
C GLN A 75 13.10 -13.44 -0.37
N HIS A 76 11.80 -13.31 -0.68
CA HIS A 76 11.28 -12.50 -1.79
C HIS A 76 10.61 -11.21 -1.32
N CYS A 77 10.64 -10.94 -0.01
CA CYS A 77 10.10 -9.72 0.56
C CYS A 77 11.23 -8.69 0.75
N HIS A 78 11.03 -7.47 0.27
CA HIS A 78 11.85 -6.35 0.71
C HIS A 78 11.27 -5.82 2.02
N GLU A 79 12.00 -6.01 3.12
CA GLU A 79 11.64 -5.44 4.42
C GLU A 79 11.92 -3.94 4.40
N ILE A 80 10.88 -3.15 4.68
CA ILE A 80 10.97 -1.71 4.87
C ILE A 80 10.46 -1.42 6.27
N GLU A 81 11.32 -0.88 7.12
CA GLU A 81 10.92 -0.42 8.44
C GLU A 81 10.46 1.05 8.37
N LYS A 82 9.22 1.32 8.80
CA LYS A 82 8.69 2.68 8.86
C LYS A 82 7.79 2.84 10.08
N GLY A 83 8.14 3.77 10.97
CA GLY A 83 7.35 4.04 12.18
C GLY A 83 7.28 2.87 13.18
N GLY A 84 8.28 1.97 13.18
CA GLY A 84 8.29 0.77 14.01
C GLY A 84 7.52 -0.43 13.43
N GLU A 85 6.96 -0.29 12.23
CA GLU A 85 6.30 -1.37 11.49
C GLU A 85 7.20 -1.87 10.37
N ILE A 86 7.28 -3.20 10.18
CA ILE A 86 7.98 -3.85 9.06
C ILE A 86 6.96 -4.11 7.94
N PHE A 87 7.16 -3.44 6.81
CA PHE A 87 6.40 -3.66 5.59
C PHE A 87 7.17 -4.63 4.69
N GLN A 88 6.47 -5.65 4.17
CA GLN A 88 7.03 -6.54 3.16
C GLN A 88 6.48 -6.10 1.79
N GLN A 89 7.32 -5.44 0.99
CA GLN A 89 6.90 -4.89 -0.29
C GLN A 89 7.31 -5.83 -1.43
N VAL A 90 6.31 -6.40 -2.12
CA VAL A 90 6.48 -7.21 -3.35
C VAL A 90 5.75 -6.57 -4.54
N PHE A 91 4.97 -5.51 -4.32
CA PHE A 91 4.19 -4.82 -5.35
C PHE A 91 4.97 -3.65 -5.96
N PRO A 92 4.85 -3.41 -7.28
CA PRO A 92 5.56 -2.33 -7.97
C PRO A 92 4.96 -0.93 -7.69
N ALA A 93 3.85 -0.89 -6.95
CA ALA A 93 3.21 0.33 -6.47
C ALA A 93 2.91 0.22 -4.97
N PRO A 94 2.85 1.36 -4.24
CA PRO A 94 2.38 1.36 -2.86
C PRO A 94 1.03 0.66 -2.76
N THR A 95 1.00 -0.41 -1.97
CA THR A 95 -0.20 -1.22 -1.74
C THR A 95 -0.39 -1.42 -0.25
N ARG A 96 -1.61 -1.22 0.24
CA ARG A 96 -2.01 -1.54 1.61
C ARG A 96 -3.17 -2.50 1.58
N VAL A 97 -3.07 -3.62 2.28
CA VAL A 97 -4.14 -4.61 2.38
C VAL A 97 -4.67 -4.62 3.80
N TYR A 98 -5.96 -4.41 3.97
CA TYR A 98 -6.67 -4.64 5.23
C TYR A 98 -7.33 -5.99 5.16
N ASN A 99 -7.10 -6.81 6.17
CA ASN A 99 -7.75 -8.10 6.32
C ASN A 99 -8.73 -8.02 7.48
N ALA A 100 -9.93 -8.53 7.28
CA ALA A 100 -11.00 -8.55 8.27
C ALA A 100 -11.66 -9.93 8.30
N VAL A 101 -12.20 -10.28 9.46
CA VAL A 101 -13.01 -11.49 9.67
C VAL A 101 -14.47 -11.06 9.83
N ASN A 102 -15.41 -11.79 9.23
CA ASN A 102 -16.83 -11.51 9.42
C ASN A 102 -17.22 -11.76 10.88
N MET A 103 -17.84 -10.76 11.52
CA MET A 103 -18.29 -10.84 12.90
C MET A 103 -19.37 -11.90 13.15
N SER A 104 -20.14 -12.26 12.13
CA SER A 104 -21.21 -13.25 12.20
C SER A 104 -20.77 -14.64 11.71
N ASN A 105 -19.64 -14.73 10.99
CA ASN A 105 -19.09 -15.99 10.51
C ASN A 105 -17.55 -15.94 10.55
N PRO A 106 -16.91 -16.50 11.59
CA PRO A 106 -15.46 -16.40 11.77
C PRO A 106 -14.66 -17.11 10.68
N ASN A 107 -15.30 -17.96 9.86
CA ASN A 107 -14.64 -18.60 8.73
C ASN A 107 -14.52 -17.69 7.51
N GLU A 108 -15.19 -16.55 7.47
CA GLU A 108 -15.18 -15.65 6.33
C GLU A 108 -14.13 -14.55 6.49
N ILE A 109 -13.28 -14.42 5.49
CA ILE A 109 -12.20 -13.44 5.43
C ILE A 109 -12.44 -12.49 4.26
N LEU A 110 -12.36 -11.19 4.56
CA LEU A 110 -12.38 -10.10 3.60
C LEU A 110 -10.99 -9.44 3.57
N SER A 111 -10.33 -9.48 2.42
CA SER A 111 -9.11 -8.72 2.16
C SER A 111 -9.42 -7.56 1.22
N VAL A 112 -9.18 -6.33 1.66
CA VAL A 112 -9.34 -5.11 0.86
C VAL A 112 -7.98 -4.49 0.62
N GLY A 113 -7.48 -4.62 -0.62
CA GLY A 113 -6.25 -4.01 -1.07
C GLY A 113 -6.50 -2.64 -1.69
N PHE A 114 -5.66 -1.68 -1.34
CA PHE A 114 -5.65 -0.33 -1.87
C PHE A 114 -4.31 -0.09 -2.53
N THR A 115 -4.32 0.25 -3.82
CA THR A 115 -3.10 0.51 -4.58
C THR A 115 -3.11 1.93 -5.12
N TRP A 116 -2.06 2.68 -4.79
CA TRP A 116 -1.85 4.04 -5.28
C TRP A 116 -0.95 3.99 -6.49
N ILE A 117 -1.43 4.52 -7.61
CA ILE A 117 -0.66 4.71 -8.82
C ILE A 117 -0.49 6.22 -8.99
N ASP A 118 0.74 6.69 -9.02
CA ASP A 118 1.06 8.14 -9.06
C ASP A 118 1.42 8.66 -10.45
N SER A 119 1.55 7.76 -11.44
CA SER A 119 2.01 8.08 -12.77
C SER A 119 1.56 7.03 -13.79
N GLU A 120 1.46 7.44 -15.06
CA GLU A 120 1.18 6.53 -16.18
C GLU A 120 2.24 5.42 -16.28
N ALA A 121 3.51 5.75 -16.03
CA ALA A 121 4.61 4.78 -15.99
C ALA A 121 4.41 3.71 -14.92
N GLN A 122 4.04 4.09 -13.69
CA GLN A 122 3.74 3.14 -12.62
C GLN A 122 2.46 2.34 -12.92
N GLY A 123 1.48 2.96 -13.59
CA GLY A 123 0.29 2.26 -14.10
C GLY A 123 0.64 1.15 -15.07
N ASN A 124 1.53 1.42 -16.03
CA ASN A 124 2.02 0.41 -16.97
C ASN A 124 2.77 -0.72 -16.24
N GLN A 125 3.64 -0.39 -15.28
CA GLN A 125 4.33 -1.40 -14.44
C GLN A 125 3.34 -2.29 -13.68
N MET A 126 2.27 -1.72 -13.13
CA MET A 126 1.21 -2.50 -12.46
C MET A 126 0.46 -3.42 -13.42
N MET A 127 0.17 -2.97 -14.64
CA MET A 127 -0.50 -3.79 -15.66
C MET A 127 0.41 -4.92 -16.16
N GLU A 128 1.69 -4.65 -16.38
CA GLU A 128 2.70 -5.66 -16.72
C GLU A 128 2.84 -6.70 -15.60
N TYR A 129 2.96 -6.26 -14.35
CA TYR A 129 2.97 -7.13 -13.19
C TYR A 129 1.71 -7.99 -13.12
N SER A 130 0.52 -7.41 -13.31
CA SER A 130 -0.75 -8.16 -13.29
C SER A 130 -0.84 -9.20 -14.41
N ALA A 131 -0.30 -8.90 -15.60
CA ALA A 131 -0.28 -9.85 -16.73
C ALA A 131 0.66 -11.04 -16.45
N GLN A 132 1.71 -10.83 -15.65
CA GLN A 132 2.70 -11.84 -15.30
C GLN A 132 2.44 -12.51 -13.94
N ALA A 133 1.58 -11.95 -13.09
CA ALA A 133 1.33 -12.43 -11.74
C ALA A 133 0.82 -13.88 -11.72
N GLY A 134 0.08 -14.32 -12.74
CA GLY A 134 -0.36 -15.71 -12.87
C GLY A 134 0.72 -16.69 -13.39
N LEU A 135 1.87 -16.17 -13.84
CA LEU A 135 2.97 -16.92 -14.45
C LEU A 135 4.21 -16.97 -13.55
N ASP A 136 4.29 -16.10 -12.54
CA ASP A 136 5.36 -16.14 -11.56
C ASP A 136 5.13 -17.28 -10.56
N LYS A 137 6.10 -18.19 -10.51
CA LYS A 137 6.15 -19.33 -9.59
C LYS A 137 5.96 -18.89 -8.13
N LEU A 138 6.49 -17.72 -7.76
CA LEU A 138 6.34 -17.19 -6.40
C LEU A 138 4.88 -16.90 -6.05
N ASN A 139 4.15 -16.25 -6.96
CA ASN A 139 2.75 -15.94 -6.71
C ASN A 139 1.91 -17.22 -6.76
N GLN A 140 2.25 -18.18 -7.64
CA GLN A 140 1.61 -19.49 -7.66
C GLN A 140 1.77 -20.24 -6.33
N GLU A 141 3.00 -20.35 -5.80
CA GLU A 141 3.26 -20.97 -4.49
C GLU A 141 2.47 -20.30 -3.36
N ARG A 142 2.37 -18.96 -3.38
CA ARG A 142 1.56 -18.20 -2.44
C ARG A 142 0.07 -18.55 -2.56
N HIS A 143 -0.45 -18.64 -3.79
CA HIS A 143 -1.83 -19.05 -4.03
C HIS A 143 -2.11 -20.47 -3.53
N ASP A 144 -1.20 -21.41 -3.81
CA ASP A 144 -1.30 -22.80 -3.35
C ASP A 144 -1.31 -22.91 -1.81
N ASN A 145 -0.44 -22.14 -1.13
CA ASN A 145 -0.40 -22.10 0.34
C ASN A 145 -1.72 -21.57 0.92
N ILE A 146 -2.29 -20.53 0.31
CA ILE A 146 -3.57 -19.99 0.76
C ILE A 146 -4.68 -21.03 0.54
N ASP A 147 -4.69 -21.74 -0.58
CA ASP A 147 -5.73 -22.71 -0.91
C ASP A 147 -5.72 -23.94 0.03
N GLN A 148 -4.61 -24.20 0.74
CA GLN A 148 -4.55 -25.20 1.83
C GLN A 148 -5.28 -24.79 3.11
N VAL A 149 -5.57 -23.49 3.28
CA VAL A 149 -6.17 -22.96 4.52
C VAL A 149 -7.49 -22.23 4.28
N ALA A 150 -7.73 -21.72 3.08
CA ALA A 150 -8.96 -21.02 2.72
C ALA A 150 -9.30 -21.19 1.24
N LYS A 151 -10.56 -21.48 0.93
CA LYS A 151 -11.06 -21.47 -0.45
C LYS A 151 -11.28 -20.04 -0.94
N LYS A 152 -10.92 -19.79 -2.20
CA LYS A 152 -11.30 -18.56 -2.91
C LYS A 152 -12.80 -18.57 -3.19
N VAL A 153 -13.52 -17.54 -2.74
CA VAL A 153 -14.93 -17.34 -3.08
C VAL A 153 -15.06 -16.28 -4.17
N SER A 154 -14.41 -15.13 -4.00
CA SER A 154 -14.35 -14.10 -5.05
C SER A 154 -13.06 -13.28 -5.00
N SER A 155 -12.75 -12.63 -6.12
CA SER A 155 -11.64 -11.69 -6.25
C SER A 155 -11.98 -10.71 -7.35
N THR A 156 -12.09 -9.44 -7.01
CA THR A 156 -12.50 -8.40 -7.96
C THR A 156 -11.67 -7.15 -7.75
N MET A 157 -11.33 -6.48 -8.84
CA MET A 157 -10.67 -5.19 -8.83
C MET A 157 -11.66 -4.11 -9.26
N TYR A 158 -11.58 -2.97 -8.59
CA TYR A 158 -12.40 -1.80 -8.82
C TYR A 158 -11.50 -0.59 -9.02
N GLU A 159 -11.89 0.29 -9.93
CA GLU A 159 -11.35 1.63 -10.01
C GLU A 159 -12.07 2.50 -8.98
N LEU A 160 -11.32 3.25 -8.17
CA LEU A 160 -11.92 4.23 -7.27
C LEU A 160 -12.50 5.39 -8.09
N LYS A 161 -13.80 5.68 -7.90
CA LYS A 161 -14.47 6.81 -8.55
C LYS A 161 -14.68 8.01 -7.64
N SER A 162 -14.98 7.78 -6.35
CA SER A 162 -15.13 8.81 -5.33
C SER A 162 -14.70 8.29 -3.96
N SER A 163 -14.32 9.20 -3.07
CA SER A 163 -14.11 8.93 -1.65
C SER A 163 -14.95 9.92 -0.86
N ASP A 164 -16.07 9.44 -0.34
CA ASP A 164 -17.01 10.23 0.44
C ASP A 164 -16.68 10.10 1.93
N ASN A 165 -16.84 11.18 2.70
CA ASN A 165 -16.53 11.25 4.13
C ASN A 165 -15.03 11.20 4.49
N LEU A 166 -14.17 11.84 3.68
CA LEU A 166 -12.84 12.27 4.14
C LEU A 166 -13.04 13.22 5.33
N GLY A 167 -13.14 12.67 6.54
CA GLY A 167 -13.25 13.43 7.78
C GLY A 167 -12.20 14.54 7.77
N VAL A 168 -12.64 15.76 8.08
CA VAL A 168 -11.89 17.01 7.82
C VAL A 168 -10.42 16.84 8.25
N PRO A 169 -9.48 16.60 7.32
CA PRO A 169 -8.13 16.17 7.69
C PRO A 169 -7.29 17.33 8.23
N PHE A 170 -7.81 18.55 8.14
CA PHE A 170 -7.22 19.75 8.69
C PHE A 170 -8.25 20.42 9.59
N GLN A 171 -8.13 20.22 10.90
CA GLN A 171 -8.64 21.25 11.79
C GLN A 171 -7.83 22.52 11.49
N VAL A 172 -8.53 23.59 11.14
CA VAL A 172 -7.93 24.92 11.20
C VAL A 172 -7.58 25.12 12.68
N VAL A 173 -6.29 25.00 13.02
CA VAL A 173 -5.79 25.43 14.31
C VAL A 173 -6.04 26.94 14.34
N LYS A 174 -7.06 27.34 15.11
CA LYS A 174 -7.34 28.75 15.40
C LYS A 174 -6.36 29.26 16.45
#